data_AF-K2CLT4-F1
#
_entry.id   AF-K2CLT4-F1
#
_cell.length_a   1.000
_cell.length_b   1.000
_cell.length_c   1.000
_cell.angle_alpha   90.00
_cell.angle_beta   90.00
_cell.angle_gamma   90.00
#
_symmetry.space_group_name_H-M   'P 1'
#
loop_
_entity.id
_entity.type
_entity.pdbx_description
1 polymer ?
#
loop_
_entity_poly.entity_id
_entity_poly.type
_entity_poly.pdbx_seq_one_letter_code
_entity_poly.pdbx_strand_id
1 'polypeptide(L)'
;MGANGALLRRELLKYARSDPDSFFHIDINYDLIKKGYNTYAFVKDDIIHYKKTRFVDFIKFLMRRRKIMEIQYFESLKRRRYAVFMSSQDKIGLLRFVFYSITLVKPTLDAIRGFIKVRDAAWFLHPFVCLSFLTIYSMAVVNRQLKKFMV
;
A
#
# COMPACT_ATOMS: atom_id res chain seq x y z
N MET A 1 -9.91 1.24 5.14
CA MET A 1 -11.38 1.10 5.03
C MET A 1 -11.80 1.30 3.58
N GLY A 2 -12.85 0.60 3.11
CA GLY A 2 -13.42 0.77 1.77
C GLY A 2 -13.02 -0.25 0.68
N ALA A 3 -12.15 -1.22 0.97
CA ALA A 3 -11.77 -2.26 0.02
C ALA A 3 -12.73 -3.47 0.11
N ASN A 4 -12.25 -4.67 -0.26
CA ASN A 4 -13.03 -5.90 -0.16
C ASN A 4 -13.59 -6.09 1.25
N GLY A 5 -14.89 -6.40 1.32
CA GLY A 5 -15.67 -6.60 2.56
C GLY A 5 -15.92 -5.34 3.39
N ALA A 6 -15.71 -4.15 2.85
CA ALA A 6 -16.27 -2.93 3.43
C ALA A 6 -17.68 -2.70 2.89
N LEU A 7 -18.63 -2.47 3.79
CA LEU A 7 -20.01 -2.09 3.44
C LEU A 7 -20.26 -0.65 3.88
N LEU A 8 -20.96 0.10 3.04
CA LEU A 8 -21.39 1.47 3.32
C LEU A 8 -22.87 1.61 2.99
N ARG A 9 -23.61 2.34 3.82
CA ARG A 9 -25.00 2.71 3.50
C ARG A 9 -25.00 3.55 2.23
N ARG A 10 -25.77 3.14 1.21
CA ARG A 10 -25.89 3.85 -0.07
C ARG A 10 -26.26 5.32 0.12
N GLU A 11 -27.15 5.62 1.06
CA GLU A 11 -27.58 6.97 1.39
C GLU A 11 -26.45 7.90 1.81
N LEU A 12 -25.33 7.37 2.32
CA LEU A 12 -24.18 8.19 2.69
C LEU A 12 -23.38 8.63 1.47
N LEU A 13 -23.45 7.90 0.35
CA LEU A 13 -22.67 8.22 -0.85
C LEU A 13 -22.99 9.62 -1.40
N LYS A 14 -24.20 10.13 -1.20
CA LYS A 14 -24.59 11.51 -1.61
C LYS A 14 -23.80 12.62 -0.89
N TYR A 15 -23.13 12.30 0.22
CA TYR A 15 -22.31 13.23 0.98
C TYR A 15 -20.80 13.11 0.66
N ALA A 16 -20.42 12.17 -0.21
CA ALA A 16 -19.06 11.98 -0.68
C ALA A 16 -18.97 12.23 -2.19
N ARG A 17 -17.77 12.50 -2.72
CA ARG A 17 -17.60 12.58 -4.18
C ARG A 17 -17.48 11.17 -4.75
N SER A 18 -18.64 10.62 -5.12
CA SER A 18 -18.80 9.24 -5.62
C SER A 18 -19.07 9.15 -7.12
N ASP A 19 -18.80 10.20 -7.88
CA ASP A 19 -18.84 10.18 -9.34
C ASP A 19 -17.80 9.20 -9.90
N PRO A 20 -18.05 8.56 -11.07
CA PRO A 20 -17.14 7.57 -11.64
C PRO A 20 -15.69 8.04 -11.78
N ASP A 21 -15.48 9.33 -12.05
CA ASP A 21 -14.14 9.90 -12.29
C ASP A 21 -13.36 10.22 -11.01
N SER A 22 -14.05 10.36 -9.87
CA SER A 22 -13.46 10.73 -8.57
C SER A 22 -13.64 9.66 -7.48
N PHE A 23 -14.13 8.49 -7.84
CA PHE A 23 -14.40 7.39 -6.91
C PHE A 23 -13.11 6.67 -6.50
N PHE A 24 -12.61 7.00 -5.31
CA PHE A 24 -11.56 6.25 -4.63
C PHE A 24 -12.06 5.78 -3.28
N HIS A 25 -12.06 4.46 -3.04
CA HIS A 25 -12.62 3.85 -1.83
C HIS A 25 -12.17 4.52 -0.51
N ILE A 26 -10.89 4.87 -0.38
CA ILE A 26 -10.36 5.53 0.82
C ILE A 26 -10.88 6.97 0.93
N ASP A 27 -10.92 7.69 -0.19
CA ASP A 27 -11.30 9.09 -0.25
C ASP A 27 -12.80 9.28 0.04
N ILE A 28 -13.64 8.30 -0.33
CA ILE A 28 -15.06 8.29 0.07
C ILE A 28 -15.19 8.30 1.60
N ASN A 29 -14.44 7.45 2.30
CA ASN A 29 -14.47 7.41 3.76
C ASN A 29 -13.93 8.71 4.38
N TYR A 30 -12.89 9.29 3.79
CA TYR A 30 -12.35 10.58 4.20
C TYR A 30 -13.37 11.72 4.08
N ASP A 31 -14.10 11.79 2.97
CA ASP A 31 -15.15 12.79 2.77
C ASP A 31 -16.26 12.66 3.82
N LEU A 32 -16.70 11.43 4.09
CA LEU A 32 -17.74 11.14 5.08
C LEU A 32 -17.31 11.54 6.49
N ILE A 33 -16.08 11.22 6.88
CA ILE A 33 -15.52 11.61 8.18
C ILE A 33 -15.51 13.14 8.31
N LYS A 34 -15.10 13.87 7.25
CA LYS A 34 -15.14 15.34 7.24
C LYS A 34 -16.54 15.92 7.37
N LYS A 35 -17.58 15.17 7.01
CA LYS A 35 -19.00 15.54 7.15
C LYS A 35 -19.61 15.08 8.48
N GLY A 36 -18.82 14.52 9.39
CA GLY A 36 -19.29 14.04 10.70
C GLY A 36 -19.74 12.58 10.71
N TYR A 37 -19.78 11.90 9.57
CA TYR A 37 -20.07 10.46 9.49
C TYR A 37 -18.81 9.65 9.79
N ASN A 38 -18.44 9.61 11.07
CA ASN A 38 -17.17 9.04 11.57
C ASN A 38 -17.34 7.75 12.38
N THR A 39 -18.55 7.21 12.47
CA THR A 39 -18.84 5.97 13.21
C THR A 39 -18.72 4.75 12.29
N TYR A 40 -17.86 3.81 12.68
CA TYR A 40 -17.62 2.57 11.94
C TYR A 40 -17.78 1.37 12.86
N ALA A 41 -18.39 0.30 12.33
CA ALA A 41 -18.44 -1.00 12.98
C ALA A 41 -17.40 -1.92 12.33
N PHE A 42 -16.62 -2.62 13.17
CA PHE A 42 -15.69 -3.64 12.73
C PHE A 42 -16.22 -5.00 13.15
N VAL A 43 -16.62 -5.80 12.17
CA VAL A 43 -17.02 -7.18 12.41
C VAL A 43 -15.78 -8.05 12.28
N LYS A 44 -15.52 -8.88 13.30
CA LYS A 44 -14.45 -9.87 13.25
C LYS A 44 -14.91 -11.03 12.38
N ASP A 45 -14.55 -10.99 11.10
CA ASP A 45 -14.84 -12.01 10.11
C ASP A 45 -13.69 -12.12 9.10
N ASP A 46 -13.61 -13.25 8.41
CA ASP A 46 -12.51 -13.59 7.51
C ASP A 46 -12.93 -13.45 6.04
N ILE A 47 -12.25 -12.57 5.31
CA ILE A 47 -12.39 -12.48 3.85
C ILE A 47 -11.26 -13.28 3.22
N ILE A 48 -11.58 -14.51 2.81
CA ILE A 48 -10.59 -15.44 2.25
C ILE A 48 -10.43 -15.22 0.75
N HIS A 49 -9.28 -14.69 0.33
CA HIS A 49 -8.89 -14.69 -1.09
C HIS A 49 -8.19 -16.01 -1.43
N TYR A 50 -8.92 -16.96 -2.01
CA TYR A 50 -8.31 -18.19 -2.51
C TYR A 50 -7.33 -17.90 -3.65
N LYS A 51 -6.03 -18.05 -3.37
CA LYS A 51 -4.98 -18.07 -4.39
C LYS A 51 -3.97 -19.15 -4.07
N LYS A 52 -3.71 -20.03 -5.04
CA LYS A 52 -2.51 -20.88 -5.03
C LYS A 52 -1.31 -19.96 -5.21
N THR A 53 -0.35 -20.01 -4.28
CA THR A 53 0.82 -19.14 -4.27
C THR A 53 2.05 -19.90 -4.76
N ARG A 54 2.54 -19.56 -5.95
CA ARG A 54 3.88 -19.91 -6.44
C ARG A 54 4.79 -18.69 -6.38
N PHE A 55 6.10 -18.88 -6.48
CA PHE A 55 7.05 -17.76 -6.55
C PHE A 55 6.73 -16.78 -7.70
N VAL A 56 6.27 -17.28 -8.85
CA VAL A 56 5.79 -16.44 -9.97
C VAL A 56 4.65 -15.50 -9.55
N ASP A 57 3.80 -15.92 -8.62
CA ASP A 57 2.69 -15.10 -8.12
C ASP A 57 3.18 -13.95 -7.22
N PHE A 58 4.33 -14.13 -6.55
CA PHE A 58 4.99 -13.05 -5.81
C PHE A 58 5.53 -11.97 -6.77
N ILE A 59 6.18 -12.36 -7.88
CA ILE A 59 6.63 -11.40 -8.90
C ILE A 59 5.45 -10.67 -9.54
N LYS A 60 4.38 -11.38 -9.89
CA LYS A 60 3.14 -10.76 -10.40
C LYS A 60 2.53 -9.78 -9.39
N PHE A 61 2.55 -10.14 -8.11
CA PHE A 61 2.10 -9.27 -7.04
C PHE A 61 2.94 -7.98 -6.98
N LEU A 62 4.27 -8.08 -6.99
CA LEU A 62 5.17 -6.94 -7.01
C LEU A 62 4.93 -6.03 -8.23
N MET A 63 4.80 -6.60 -9.43
CA MET A 63 4.49 -5.84 -10.65
C MET A 63 3.15 -5.11 -10.52
N ARG A 64 2.14 -5.73 -9.89
CA ARG A 64 0.87 -5.06 -9.59
C ARG A 64 1.07 -3.90 -8.61
N ARG A 65 1.93 -4.02 -7.59
CA ARG A 65 2.26 -2.91 -6.66
C ARG A 65 2.91 -1.74 -7.40
N ARG A 66 3.80 -2.02 -8.38
CA ARG A 66 4.38 -1.01 -9.27
C ARG A 66 3.30 -0.24 -10.02
N LYS A 67 2.44 -0.96 -10.74
CA LYS A 67 1.35 -0.39 -11.54
C LYS A 67 0.38 0.43 -10.70
N ILE A 68 0.05 -0.05 -9.49
CA ILE A 68 -0.78 0.69 -8.54
C ILE A 68 -0.11 2.01 -8.15
N MET A 69 1.20 2.04 -7.89
CA MET A 69 1.90 3.30 -7.60
C MET A 69 1.88 4.24 -8.80
N GLU A 70 2.18 3.73 -9.99
CA GLU A 70 2.20 4.52 -11.24
C GLU A 70 0.84 5.19 -11.47
N ILE A 71 -0.26 4.42 -11.41
CA ILE A 71 -1.60 4.94 -11.68
C ILE A 71 -2.16 5.72 -10.47
N GLN A 72 -2.24 5.09 -9.30
CA GLN A 72 -2.94 5.67 -8.16
C GLN A 72 -2.14 6.76 -7.46
N TYR A 73 -0.81 6.73 -7.49
CA TYR A 73 0.01 7.71 -6.79
C TYR A 73 0.69 8.72 -7.70
N PHE A 74 1.01 8.44 -8.97
CA PHE A 74 1.61 9.46 -9.85
C PHE A 74 0.59 10.17 -10.72
N GLU A 75 -0.34 9.44 -11.32
CA GLU A 75 -1.36 10.03 -12.20
C GLU A 75 -2.55 10.57 -11.41
N SER A 76 -3.03 9.81 -10.43
CA SER A 76 -4.27 10.17 -9.73
C SER A 76 -4.09 11.10 -8.54
N LEU A 77 -2.86 11.37 -8.07
CA LEU A 77 -2.60 12.14 -6.85
C LEU A 77 -3.28 13.51 -6.83
N LYS A 78 -3.33 14.20 -7.97
CA LYS A 78 -4.01 15.50 -8.10
C LYS A 78 -5.53 15.39 -7.86
N ARG A 79 -6.12 14.22 -8.11
CA ARG A 79 -7.54 13.91 -7.89
C ARG A 79 -7.81 13.31 -6.51
N ARG A 80 -6.78 12.84 -5.81
CA ARG A 80 -6.92 12.23 -4.49
C ARG A 80 -7.20 13.30 -3.44
N ARG A 81 -8.18 13.01 -2.58
CA ARG A 81 -8.55 13.84 -1.41
C ARG A 81 -7.87 13.36 -0.14
N TYR A 82 -7.44 12.10 -0.13
CA TYR A 82 -6.63 11.51 0.92
C TYR A 82 -5.34 10.94 0.33
N ALA A 83 -4.20 11.38 0.86
CA ALA A 83 -2.89 10.89 0.49
C ALA A 83 -2.41 9.85 1.50
N VAL A 84 -1.96 8.69 1.00
CA VAL A 84 -1.38 7.62 1.84
C VAL A 84 0.05 7.96 2.28
N PHE A 85 0.73 8.83 1.53
CA PHE A 85 2.06 9.34 1.85
C PHE A 85 2.03 10.86 1.84
N MET A 86 2.50 11.48 2.92
CA MET A 86 2.66 12.92 3.07
C MET A 86 4.13 13.23 3.36
N SER A 87 4.76 14.00 2.48
CA SER A 87 6.22 14.23 2.52
C SER A 87 6.71 14.93 3.80
N SER A 88 5.89 15.75 4.45
CA SER A 88 6.27 16.43 5.69
C SER A 88 6.31 15.50 6.90
N GLN A 89 5.49 14.43 6.93
CA GLN A 89 5.42 13.49 8.05
C GLN A 89 6.19 12.18 7.79
N ASP A 90 6.07 11.64 6.58
CA ASP A 90 6.48 10.25 6.30
C ASP A 90 7.91 10.11 5.78
N LYS A 91 8.57 11.23 5.42
CA LYS A 91 9.89 11.22 4.76
C LYS A 91 10.97 10.54 5.61
N ILE A 92 11.00 10.80 6.91
CA ILE A 92 11.99 10.19 7.81
C ILE A 92 11.76 8.67 7.91
N GLY A 93 10.48 8.24 8.00
CA GLY A 93 10.13 6.83 8.02
C GLY A 93 10.52 6.12 6.73
N LEU A 94 10.27 6.75 5.58
CA LEU A 94 10.68 6.24 4.28
C LEU A 94 12.21 6.11 4.17
N LEU A 95 12.98 7.13 4.60
CA LEU A 95 14.44 7.08 4.58
C LEU A 95 14.99 5.95 5.47
N ARG A 96 14.41 5.75 6.66
CA ARG A 96 14.77 4.62 7.53
C ARG A 96 14.47 3.28 6.86
N PHE A 97 13.31 3.15 6.22
CA PHE A 97 12.96 1.94 5.47
C PHE A 97 13.95 1.64 4.34
N VAL A 98 14.33 2.67 3.56
CA VAL A 98 15.34 2.55 2.50
C VAL A 98 16.67 2.08 3.10
N PHE A 99 17.16 2.76 4.14
CA PHE A 99 18.43 2.42 4.80
C PHE A 99 18.43 0.97 5.32
N TYR A 100 17.38 0.54 6.02
CA TYR A 100 17.26 -0.82 6.53
C TYR A 100 17.13 -1.87 5.43
N SER A 101 16.43 -1.56 4.34
CA SER A 101 16.24 -2.50 3.23
C SER A 101 17.50 -2.67 2.38
N ILE A 102 18.31 -1.61 2.22
CA ILE A 102 19.59 -1.69 1.48
C ILE A 102 20.64 -2.42 2.32
N THR A 103 20.76 -2.08 3.60
CA THR A 103 21.79 -2.67 4.47
C THR A 103 21.52 -4.13 4.82
N LEU A 104 20.26 -4.59 4.71
CA LEU A 104 19.78 -5.92 5.11
C LEU A 104 19.99 -6.27 6.59
N VAL A 105 20.72 -5.45 7.37
CA VAL A 105 21.03 -5.69 8.78
C VAL A 105 19.76 -5.79 9.61
N LYS A 106 18.93 -4.75 9.61
CA LYS A 106 17.72 -4.72 10.44
C LYS A 106 16.69 -5.80 10.02
N PRO A 107 16.37 -6.01 8.73
CA PRO A 107 15.50 -7.10 8.32
C PRO A 107 16.05 -8.49 8.70
N THR A 108 17.37 -8.71 8.59
CA THR A 108 17.96 -9.99 8.99
C THR A 108 17.87 -10.21 10.49
N LEU A 109 18.11 -9.17 11.31
CA LEU A 109 17.92 -9.25 12.76
C LEU A 109 16.46 -9.54 13.15
N ASP A 110 15.50 -8.93 12.46
CA ASP A 110 14.08 -9.20 12.69
C ASP A 110 13.68 -10.63 12.29
N ALA A 111 14.23 -11.13 11.17
CA ALA A 111 14.04 -12.51 10.75
C ALA A 111 14.59 -13.50 11.80
N ILE A 112 15.79 -13.26 12.33
CA ILE A 112 16.39 -14.10 13.38
C ILE A 112 15.54 -14.07 14.65
N ARG A 113 15.12 -12.89 15.11
CA ARG A 113 14.25 -12.74 16.29
C ARG A 113 12.91 -13.46 16.11
N GLY A 114 12.33 -13.33 14.92
CA GLY A 114 11.12 -14.04 14.54
C GLY A 114 11.30 -15.55 14.58
N PHE A 115 12.39 -16.06 13.99
CA PHE A 115 12.73 -17.48 13.99
C PHE A 115 12.96 -18.06 15.39
N ILE A 116 13.62 -17.31 16.27
CA ILE A 116 13.82 -17.72 17.67
C ILE A 116 12.48 -17.86 18.39
N LYS A 117 11.55 -16.91 18.17
CA LYS A 117 10.21 -16.91 18.79
C LYS A 117 9.30 -17.99 18.20
N VAL A 118 9.34 -18.19 16.89
CA VAL A 118 8.55 -19.16 16.13
C VAL A 118 9.49 -19.82 15.13
N ARG A 119 9.79 -21.10 15.33
CA ARG A 119 10.78 -21.88 14.58
C ARG A 119 10.31 -22.19 13.15
N ASP A 120 10.22 -21.15 12.32
CA ASP A 120 9.78 -21.23 10.93
C ASP A 120 10.78 -20.52 10.00
N ALA A 121 11.36 -21.26 9.06
CA ALA A 121 12.32 -20.72 8.10
C ALA A 121 11.74 -19.60 7.22
N ALA A 122 10.42 -19.48 7.11
CA ALA A 122 9.75 -18.40 6.39
C ALA A 122 10.14 -17.00 6.88
N TRP A 123 10.58 -16.85 8.13
CA TRP A 123 11.11 -15.57 8.64
C TRP A 123 12.27 -15.02 7.80
N PHE A 124 13.10 -15.89 7.23
CA PHE A 124 14.24 -15.49 6.41
C PHE A 124 13.85 -14.96 5.03
N LEU A 125 12.57 -15.05 4.64
CA LEU A 125 12.06 -14.32 3.46
C LEU A 125 12.00 -12.81 3.70
N HIS A 126 11.95 -12.35 4.96
CA HIS A 126 11.80 -10.93 5.30
C HIS A 126 12.84 -10.01 4.64
N PRO A 127 14.17 -10.24 4.75
CA PRO A 127 15.17 -9.40 4.07
C PRO A 127 14.95 -9.32 2.55
N PHE A 128 14.63 -10.45 1.89
CA PHE A 128 14.39 -10.49 0.45
C PHE A 128 13.13 -9.73 0.06
N VAL A 129 12.06 -9.86 0.84
CA VAL A 129 10.80 -9.16 0.59
C VAL A 129 10.96 -7.65 0.76
N CYS A 130 11.62 -7.20 1.84
CA CYS A 130 11.93 -5.78 2.06
C CYS A 130 12.70 -5.17 0.88
N LEU A 131 13.77 -5.84 0.46
CA LEU A 131 14.57 -5.41 -0.70
C LEU A 131 13.72 -5.39 -1.98
N SER A 132 12.91 -6.43 -2.22
CA SER A 132 12.04 -6.50 -3.41
C SER A 132 11.05 -5.34 -3.50
N PHE A 133 10.44 -4.95 -2.36
CA PHE A 133 9.55 -3.79 -2.32
C PHE A 133 10.31 -2.48 -2.58
N LEU A 134 11.50 -2.30 -2.00
CA LEU A 134 12.35 -1.14 -2.27
C LEU A 134 12.67 -1.04 -3.76
N THR A 135 13.09 -2.14 -4.39
CA THR A 135 13.44 -2.19 -5.80
C THR A 135 12.26 -1.79 -6.69
N ILE A 136 11.09 -2.40 -6.46
CA ILE A 136 9.92 -2.20 -7.31
C ILE A 136 9.36 -0.78 -7.21
N TYR A 137 9.32 -0.20 -6.01
CA TYR A 137 8.90 1.19 -5.85
C TYR A 137 9.94 2.17 -6.38
N SER A 138 11.24 1.87 -6.24
CA SER A 138 12.32 2.65 -6.87
C SER A 138 12.19 2.65 -8.40
N MET A 139 11.91 1.49 -9.01
CA MET A 139 11.66 1.39 -10.46
C MET A 139 10.50 2.28 -10.90
N ALA A 140 9.39 2.29 -10.16
CA ALA A 140 8.26 3.17 -10.49
C ALA A 140 8.67 4.65 -10.46
N VAL A 141 9.43 5.07 -9.44
CA VAL A 141 9.91 6.45 -9.31
C VAL A 141 10.87 6.81 -10.45
N VAL A 142 11.86 5.95 -10.75
CA VAL A 142 12.81 6.16 -11.85
C VAL A 142 12.08 6.26 -13.19
N ASN A 143 11.17 5.33 -13.48
CA ASN A 143 10.35 5.36 -14.70
C ASN A 143 9.58 6.67 -14.84
N ARG A 144 9.03 7.19 -13.74
CA ARG A 144 8.34 8.49 -13.75
C ARG A 144 9.30 9.62 -14.09
N GLN A 145 10.49 9.65 -13.51
CA GLN A 145 11.47 10.70 -13.79
C GLN A 145 11.96 10.63 -15.25
N LEU A 146 12.29 9.44 -15.75
CA LEU A 146 12.68 9.24 -17.15
C LEU A 146 11.60 9.73 -18.12
N LYS A 147 10.33 9.40 -17.88
CA LYS A 147 9.20 9.90 -18.69
C LYS A 147 9.09 11.42 -18.68
N LYS A 148 9.48 12.10 -17.59
CA LYS A 148 9.50 13.57 -17.54
C LYS A 148 10.67 14.19 -18.29
N PHE A 149 11.79 13.47 -18.45
CA PHE A 149 12.96 13.95 -19.20
C PHE A 149 12.81 13.76 -20.71
N MET A 150 12.00 12.78 -21.13
CA MET A 150 11.76 12.46 -22.54
C MET A 150 10.60 13.26 -23.18
N VAL A 151 9.89 14.06 -22.39
CA VAL A 151 8.78 14.94 -22.81
C VAL A 151 9.22 16.38 -22.60
#